data_AF-A0A9E6ULN1-F1
#
_entry.id   AF-A0A9E6ULN1-F1
#
_cell.length_a   1.000
_cell.length_b   1.000
_cell.length_c   1.000
_cell.angle_alpha   90.00
_cell.angle_beta   90.00
_cell.angle_gamma   90.00
#
_symmetry.space_group_name_H-M   'P 1'
#
loop_
_entity.id
_entity.type
_entity.pdbx_description
1 polymer ?
#
loop_
_entity_poly.entity_id
_entity_poly.type
_entity_poly.pdbx_seq_one_letter_code
_entity_poly.pdbx_strand_id
1 'polypeptide(L)'
;MKSATSDGYDHTISGLLRKRAELFNEAERIRDRMAEIRNDIDALDRTLASFGYKGDLDAAMPRQKRQVMFGTGELTRALMREIADADRPMTSRELAQSVIALRGDDARDRKLLSEVTRRASKALRKQRDDGRVRSAADGNGNLLWSRRVWPGHLPGNSTALDLRKIQTD
;
A
#
# COMPACT_ATOMS: atom_id res chain seq x y z
N MET A 1 17.14 25.86 27.03
CA MET A 1 18.42 25.44 26.39
C MET A 1 18.12 24.90 25.00
N LYS A 2 18.31 25.70 23.95
CA LYS A 2 18.37 25.18 22.56
C LYS A 2 19.80 24.70 22.33
N SER A 3 19.96 23.45 21.90
CA SER A 3 21.28 22.84 21.69
C SER A 3 22.03 23.56 20.56
N ALA A 4 23.30 23.87 20.79
CA ALA A 4 24.23 24.52 19.85
C ALA A 4 24.46 23.75 18.53
N THR A 5 23.88 22.55 18.38
CA THR A 5 23.89 21.76 17.15
C THR A 5 22.88 22.28 16.10
N SER A 6 21.90 23.11 16.48
CA SER A 6 20.83 23.59 15.59
C SER A 6 21.32 24.58 14.52
N ASP A 7 22.17 25.54 14.89
CA ASP A 7 22.47 26.72 14.05
C ASP A 7 23.35 26.39 12.82
N GLY A 8 24.11 25.30 12.84
CA GLY A 8 25.02 24.93 11.73
C GLY A 8 24.33 24.24 10.55
N TYR A 9 23.14 23.67 10.76
CA TYR A 9 22.44 22.89 9.73
C TYR A 9 21.30 23.63 9.05
N ASP A 10 20.94 24.84 9.49
CA ASP A 10 19.79 25.59 8.97
C ASP A 10 19.83 25.79 7.45
N HIS A 11 21.01 26.11 6.89
CA HIS A 11 21.20 26.22 5.45
C HIS A 11 21.04 24.88 4.73
N THR A 12 21.50 23.79 5.33
CA THR A 12 21.37 22.43 4.78
C THR A 12 19.91 21.97 4.83
N ILE A 13 19.23 22.19 5.95
CA ILE A 13 17.80 21.89 6.13
C ILE A 13 16.97 22.68 5.11
N SER A 14 17.22 23.98 4.97
CA SER A 14 16.55 24.83 3.98
C SER A 14 16.78 24.34 2.54
N GLY A 15 18.01 23.94 2.22
CA GLY A 15 18.36 23.36 0.93
C GLY A 15 17.64 22.04 0.64
N LEU A 16 17.55 21.14 1.62
CA LEU A 16 16.85 19.86 1.52
C LEU A 16 15.33 20.05 1.38
N LEU A 17 14.73 20.98 2.14
CA LEU A 17 13.32 21.32 2.02
C LEU A 17 12.99 21.87 0.64
N ARG A 18 13.82 22.76 0.09
CA ARG A 18 13.70 23.24 -1.29
C ARG A 18 13.80 22.10 -2.28
N LYS A 19 14.80 21.23 -2.15
CA LYS A 19 14.97 20.10 -3.07
C LYS A 19 13.79 19.13 -3.00
N ARG A 20 13.24 18.89 -1.82
CA ARG A 20 12.04 18.08 -1.62
C ARG A 20 10.84 18.67 -2.36
N ALA A 21 10.62 19.98 -2.28
CA ALA A 21 9.55 20.66 -3.00
C ALA A 21 9.72 20.56 -4.53
N GLU A 22 10.94 20.75 -5.04
CA GLU A 22 11.25 20.56 -6.47
C GLU A 22 10.92 19.14 -6.94
N LEU A 23 11.38 18.12 -6.20
CA LEU A 23 11.13 16.72 -6.52
C LEU A 23 9.64 16.36 -6.46
N PHE A 24 8.90 16.95 -5.52
CA PHE A 24 7.45 16.77 -5.44
C PHE A 24 6.76 17.32 -6.69
N ASN A 25 7.09 18.55 -7.10
CA ASN A 25 6.52 19.16 -8.30
C ASN A 25 6.89 18.42 -9.60
N GLU A 26 8.09 17.85 -9.67
CA GLU A 26 8.50 16.99 -10.79
C GLU A 26 7.68 15.70 -10.82
N ALA A 27 7.47 15.08 -9.65
CA ALA A 27 6.65 13.87 -9.55
C ALA A 27 5.20 14.13 -10.00
N GLU A 28 4.58 15.25 -9.59
CA GLU A 28 3.24 15.62 -10.06
C GLU A 28 3.20 15.78 -11.59
N ARG A 29 4.15 16.52 -12.19
CA ARG A 29 4.22 16.68 -13.66
C ARG A 29 4.36 15.36 -14.40
N ILE A 30 5.16 14.43 -13.88
CA ILE A 30 5.31 13.09 -14.47
C ILE A 30 3.99 12.31 -14.38
N ARG A 31 3.26 12.40 -13.25
CA ARG A 31 1.95 11.74 -13.11
C ARG A 31 0.93 12.31 -14.10
N ASP A 32 0.87 13.62 -14.26
CA ASP A 32 -0.02 14.27 -15.23
C ASP A 32 0.30 13.80 -16.65
N ARG A 33 1.58 13.77 -17.01
CA ARG A 33 2.02 13.29 -18.33
C ARG A 33 1.69 11.81 -18.56
N MET A 34 1.79 10.98 -17.52
CA MET A 34 1.36 9.58 -17.59
C MET A 34 -0.14 9.45 -17.82
N ALA A 35 -0.96 10.30 -17.19
CA ALA A 35 -2.39 10.33 -17.39
C ALA A 35 -2.76 10.74 -18.83
N GLU A 36 -2.11 11.75 -19.39
CA GLU A 36 -2.26 12.16 -20.79
C GLU A 36 -1.97 11.00 -21.75
N ILE A 37 -0.80 10.35 -21.60
CA ILE A 37 -0.40 9.22 -22.45
C ILE A 37 -1.42 8.07 -22.35
N ARG A 38 -1.96 7.80 -21.16
CA ARG A 38 -2.98 6.76 -20.99
C ARG A 38 -4.28 7.13 -21.72
N ASN A 39 -4.71 8.38 -21.64
CA ASN A 39 -5.88 8.85 -22.38
C ASN A 39 -5.69 8.73 -23.90
N ASP A 40 -4.49 9.04 -24.40
CA ASP A 40 -4.14 8.90 -25.82
C ASP A 40 -4.17 7.44 -26.26
N ILE A 41 -3.63 6.52 -25.45
CA ILE A 41 -3.69 5.07 -25.71
C ILE A 41 -5.16 4.61 -25.78
N ASP A 42 -5.99 4.99 -24.81
CA ASP A 42 -7.41 4.62 -24.80
C ASP A 42 -8.15 5.18 -26.03
N ALA A 43 -7.76 6.36 -26.52
CA ALA A 43 -8.31 6.94 -27.74
C ALA A 43 -7.90 6.16 -29.00
N LEU A 44 -6.64 5.72 -29.07
CA LEU A 44 -6.14 4.87 -30.15
C LEU A 44 -6.86 3.51 -30.16
N ASP A 45 -7.05 2.89 -29.00
CA ASP A 45 -7.76 1.60 -28.88
C ASP A 45 -9.21 1.70 -29.39
N ARG A 46 -9.92 2.77 -29.01
CA ARG A 46 -11.27 3.05 -29.55
C ARG A 46 -11.26 3.28 -31.06
N THR A 47 -10.23 3.94 -31.58
CA THR A 47 -10.09 4.18 -33.01
C THR A 47 -9.84 2.88 -33.77
N LEU A 48 -8.92 2.04 -33.28
CA LEU A 48 -8.64 0.71 -33.85
C LEU A 48 -9.89 -0.16 -33.87
N ALA A 49 -10.66 -0.17 -32.77
CA ALA A 49 -11.94 -0.88 -32.72
C ALA A 49 -12.94 -0.34 -33.76
N SER A 50 -13.01 0.98 -33.94
CA SER A 50 -13.89 1.63 -34.93
C SER A 50 -13.52 1.27 -36.37
N PHE A 51 -12.23 1.03 -36.65
CA PHE A 51 -11.75 0.51 -37.95
C PHE A 51 -11.90 -1.01 -38.10
N GLY A 52 -12.52 -1.70 -37.13
CA GLY A 52 -12.80 -3.13 -37.20
C GLY A 52 -11.64 -4.04 -36.81
N TYR A 53 -10.64 -3.53 -36.10
CA TYR A 53 -9.59 -4.38 -35.52
C TYR A 53 -10.19 -5.35 -34.49
N LYS A 54 -9.91 -6.65 -34.64
CA LYS A 54 -10.44 -7.74 -33.78
C LYS A 54 -9.37 -8.48 -32.99
N GLY A 55 -8.11 -8.06 -33.09
CA GLY A 55 -7.01 -8.67 -32.34
C GLY A 55 -7.05 -8.30 -30.86
N ASP A 56 -6.35 -9.09 -30.05
CA ASP A 56 -6.12 -8.75 -28.65
C ASP A 56 -5.04 -7.66 -28.58
N LEU A 57 -5.46 -6.43 -28.30
CA LEU A 57 -4.58 -5.25 -28.19
C LEU A 57 -3.54 -5.44 -27.08
N ASP A 58 -3.91 -6.06 -25.96
CA ASP A 58 -2.98 -6.32 -24.86
C ASP A 58 -1.90 -7.33 -25.27
N ALA A 59 -2.24 -8.31 -26.10
CA ALA A 59 -1.27 -9.28 -26.63
C ALA A 59 -0.37 -8.71 -27.73
N ALA A 60 -0.85 -7.70 -28.48
CA ALA A 60 -0.08 -7.01 -29.51
C ALA A 60 0.93 -6.01 -28.93
N MET A 61 0.74 -5.57 -27.69
CA MET A 61 1.65 -4.65 -27.01
C MET A 61 2.96 -5.34 -26.59
N PRO A 62 4.11 -4.65 -26.69
CA PRO A 62 5.37 -5.17 -26.18
C PRO A 62 5.23 -5.59 -24.71
N ARG A 63 5.76 -6.78 -24.36
CA ARG A 63 5.73 -7.28 -22.97
C ARG A 63 6.30 -6.20 -22.05
N GLN A 64 5.42 -5.59 -21.27
CA GLN A 64 5.82 -4.56 -20.32
C GLN A 64 6.81 -5.19 -19.35
N LYS A 65 7.98 -4.55 -19.16
CA LYS A 65 8.92 -4.96 -18.12
C LYS A 65 8.15 -4.98 -16.80
N ARG A 66 8.27 -6.07 -16.04
CA ARG A 66 7.66 -6.20 -14.72
C ARG A 66 8.09 -4.98 -13.89
N GLN A 67 7.17 -4.06 -13.64
CA GLN A 67 7.44 -2.97 -12.72
C GLN A 67 7.64 -3.57 -11.32
N VAL A 68 8.82 -3.34 -10.75
CA VAL A 68 9.12 -3.70 -9.37
C VAL A 68 8.43 -2.66 -8.50
N MET A 69 7.16 -2.95 -8.21
CA MET A 69 6.26 -2.06 -7.46
C MET A 69 6.73 -1.80 -6.01
N PHE A 70 7.49 -2.74 -5.45
CA PHE A 70 8.10 -2.64 -4.13
C PHE A 70 9.51 -3.22 -4.23
N GLY A 71 10.51 -2.51 -3.74
CA GLY A 71 11.84 -3.03 -3.52
C GLY A 71 11.84 -4.19 -2.50
N THR A 72 12.98 -4.86 -2.37
CA THR A 72 13.11 -6.03 -1.49
C THR A 72 12.71 -5.69 -0.05
N GLY A 73 11.66 -6.36 0.43
CA GLY A 73 11.11 -6.20 1.78
C GLY A 73 10.36 -4.88 2.02
N GLU A 74 10.23 -4.00 1.04
CA GLU A 74 9.59 -2.69 1.21
C GLU A 74 8.11 -2.83 1.56
N LEU A 75 7.37 -3.67 0.83
CA LEU A 75 5.96 -3.96 1.13
C LEU A 75 5.79 -4.48 2.56
N THR A 76 6.63 -5.44 2.97
CA THR A 76 6.55 -6.03 4.32
C THR A 76 6.79 -4.96 5.39
N ARG A 77 7.80 -4.10 5.21
CA ARG A 77 8.07 -3.00 6.15
C ARG A 77 6.91 -2.01 6.22
N ALA A 78 6.31 -1.68 5.09
CA ALA A 78 5.14 -0.79 5.05
C ALA A 78 3.95 -1.41 5.80
N LEU A 79 3.61 -2.66 5.50
CA LEU A 79 2.52 -3.38 6.18
C LEU A 79 2.73 -3.49 7.69
N MET A 80 3.97 -3.74 8.13
CA MET A 80 4.29 -3.84 9.56
C MET A 80 4.20 -2.49 10.27
N ARG A 81 4.51 -1.38 9.59
CA ARG A 81 4.27 -0.03 10.11
C ARG A 81 2.78 0.24 10.26
N GLU A 82 1.99 -0.01 9.23
CA GLU A 82 0.54 0.15 9.29
C GLU A 82 -0.08 -0.67 10.43
N ILE A 83 0.35 -1.93 10.62
CA ILE A 83 -0.13 -2.76 11.74
C ILE A 83 0.34 -2.25 13.10
N ALA A 84 1.51 -1.61 13.17
CA ALA A 84 2.02 -1.04 14.41
C ALA A 84 1.24 0.22 14.84
N ASP A 85 0.80 1.00 13.85
CA ASP A 85 0.07 2.26 14.04
C ASP A 85 -1.47 2.07 14.10
N ALA A 86 -1.97 0.89 13.74
CA ALA A 86 -3.40 0.61 13.70
C ALA A 86 -4.02 0.42 15.09
N ASP A 87 -5.05 1.22 15.39
CA ASP A 87 -5.89 1.11 16.60
C ASP A 87 -6.92 -0.02 16.56
N ARG A 88 -7.02 -0.73 15.42
CA ARG A 88 -7.87 -1.94 15.29
C ARG A 88 -7.25 -2.97 14.35
N PRO A 89 -7.68 -4.24 14.42
CA PRO A 89 -7.36 -5.21 13.38
C PRO A 89 -7.82 -4.73 12.00
N MET A 90 -6.97 -4.91 10.98
CA MET A 90 -7.22 -4.43 9.61
C MET A 90 -7.19 -5.59 8.61
N THR A 91 -8.02 -5.51 7.58
CA THR A 91 -8.00 -6.45 6.46
C THR A 91 -6.77 -6.25 5.58
N SER A 92 -6.38 -7.28 4.81
CA SER A 92 -5.33 -7.12 3.80
C SER A 92 -5.64 -6.04 2.76
N ARG A 93 -6.94 -5.79 2.48
CA ARG A 93 -7.38 -4.78 1.53
C ARG A 93 -7.21 -3.37 2.08
N GLU A 94 -7.60 -3.13 3.33
CA GLU A 94 -7.39 -1.82 3.98
C GLU A 94 -5.90 -1.50 4.10
N LEU A 95 -5.07 -2.48 4.50
CA LEU A 95 -3.62 -2.31 4.55
C LEU A 95 -3.03 -2.02 3.16
N ALA A 96 -3.51 -2.68 2.11
CA ALA A 96 -3.09 -2.42 0.73
C ALA A 96 -3.49 -1.02 0.25
N GLN A 97 -4.70 -0.55 0.59
CA GLN A 97 -5.16 0.80 0.27
C GLN A 97 -4.28 1.86 0.94
N SER A 98 -3.96 1.68 2.23
CA SER A 98 -3.07 2.60 2.94
C SER A 98 -1.68 2.65 2.29
N VAL A 99 -1.10 1.48 1.97
CA VAL A 99 0.22 1.41 1.31
C VAL A 99 0.23 2.05 -0.08
N ILE A 100 -0.84 1.89 -0.87
CA ILE A 100 -0.99 2.54 -2.19
C ILE A 100 -1.08 4.06 -2.02
N ALA A 101 -1.92 4.53 -1.09
CA ALA A 101 -2.11 5.95 -0.82
C ALA A 101 -0.79 6.62 -0.35
N LEU A 102 -0.04 5.97 0.53
CA LEU A 102 1.26 6.46 1.01
C LEU A 102 2.32 6.57 -0.10
N ARG A 103 2.21 5.76 -1.15
CA ARG A 103 3.10 5.83 -2.31
C ARG A 103 2.72 6.95 -3.29
N GLY A 104 1.55 7.56 -3.12
CA GLY A 104 1.02 8.58 -4.02
C GLY A 104 0.47 8.01 -5.33
N ASP A 105 0.15 6.71 -5.36
CA ASP A 105 -0.52 6.08 -6.49
C ASP A 105 -2.03 6.24 -6.39
N ASP A 106 -2.72 6.17 -7.53
CA ASP A 106 -4.18 6.27 -7.56
C ASP A 106 -4.83 5.02 -6.92
N ALA A 107 -5.41 5.22 -5.74
CA ALA A 107 -6.17 4.19 -5.03
C ALA A 107 -7.43 3.72 -5.78
N ARG A 108 -7.85 4.41 -6.84
CA ARG A 108 -8.96 4.00 -7.72
C ARG A 108 -8.54 2.96 -8.76
N ASP A 109 -7.24 2.73 -8.96
CA ASP A 109 -6.76 1.65 -9.81
C ASP A 109 -7.07 0.29 -9.15
N ARG A 110 -8.16 -0.33 -9.63
CA ARG A 110 -8.64 -1.62 -9.12
C ARG A 110 -7.66 -2.76 -9.37
N LYS A 111 -6.90 -2.69 -10.47
CA LYS A 111 -5.90 -3.72 -10.82
C LYS A 111 -4.71 -3.64 -9.87
N LEU A 112 -4.23 -2.42 -9.63
CA LEU A 112 -3.20 -2.13 -8.64
C LEU A 112 -3.63 -2.60 -7.24
N LEU A 113 -4.82 -2.20 -6.79
CA LEU A 113 -5.32 -2.58 -5.47
C LEU A 113 -5.43 -4.10 -5.29
N SER A 114 -5.95 -4.81 -6.29
CA SER A 114 -6.05 -6.27 -6.26
C SER A 114 -4.67 -6.92 -6.17
N GLU A 115 -3.70 -6.45 -6.96
CA GLU A 115 -2.34 -6.98 -6.95
C GLU A 115 -1.64 -6.75 -5.59
N VAL A 116 -1.72 -5.54 -5.04
CA VAL A 116 -1.11 -5.22 -3.74
C VAL A 116 -1.79 -6.00 -2.62
N THR A 117 -3.12 -6.13 -2.63
CA THR A 117 -3.88 -6.92 -1.65
C THR A 117 -3.41 -8.38 -1.62
N ARG A 118 -3.29 -9.02 -2.79
CA ARG A 118 -2.79 -10.40 -2.90
C ARG A 118 -1.37 -10.56 -2.35
N ARG A 119 -0.48 -9.61 -2.67
CA ARG A 119 0.90 -9.61 -2.16
C ARG A 119 0.94 -9.38 -0.65
N ALA A 120 0.11 -8.49 -0.13
CA ALA A 120 -0.03 -8.22 1.30
C ALA A 120 -0.48 -9.45 2.06
N SER A 121 -1.52 -10.14 1.60
CA SER A 121 -1.98 -11.39 2.23
C SER A 121 -0.87 -12.44 2.29
N LYS A 122 -0.06 -12.60 1.23
CA LYS A 122 1.06 -13.55 1.23
C LYS A 122 2.16 -13.13 2.22
N ALA A 123 2.51 -11.85 2.25
CA ALA A 123 3.52 -11.32 3.17
C ALA A 123 3.08 -11.48 4.63
N LEU A 124 1.83 -11.17 4.94
CA LEU A 124 1.26 -11.23 6.29
C LEU A 124 1.10 -12.66 6.80
N ARG A 125 0.74 -13.61 5.94
CA ARG A 125 0.78 -15.05 6.29
C ARG A 125 2.18 -15.46 6.72
N LYS A 126 3.21 -15.09 5.95
CA LYS A 126 4.61 -15.35 6.33
C LYS A 126 4.95 -14.68 7.66
N GLN A 127 4.55 -13.43 7.89
CA GLN A 127 4.81 -12.74 9.16
C GLN A 127 4.09 -13.37 10.36
N ARG A 128 2.91 -13.95 10.15
CA ARG A 128 2.19 -14.72 11.17
C ARG A 128 2.91 -16.02 11.48
N ASP A 129 3.34 -16.74 10.45
CA ASP A 129 4.09 -17.99 10.61
C ASP A 129 5.44 -17.74 11.32
N ASP A 130 6.06 -16.58 11.07
CA ASP A 130 7.23 -16.07 11.80
C ASP A 130 6.91 -15.50 13.21
N GLY A 131 5.64 -15.54 13.64
CA GLY A 131 5.20 -15.08 14.97
C GLY A 131 5.24 -13.56 15.18
N ARG A 132 5.24 -12.74 14.13
CA ARG A 132 5.28 -11.26 14.25
C ARG A 132 3.89 -10.61 14.31
N VAL A 133 2.89 -11.22 13.68
CA VAL A 133 1.49 -10.73 13.65
C VAL A 133 0.50 -11.84 14.00
N ARG A 134 -0.73 -11.48 14.38
CA ARG A 134 -1.87 -12.39 14.57
C ARG A 134 -2.89 -12.17 13.46
N SER A 135 -3.71 -13.19 13.22
CA SER A 135 -4.85 -13.13 12.32
C SER A 135 -6.13 -13.62 12.99
N ALA A 136 -7.26 -12.96 12.72
CA ALA A 136 -8.61 -13.41 13.07
C ALA A 136 -9.51 -13.38 11.83
N ALA A 137 -10.59 -14.16 11.80
CA ALA A 137 -11.60 -14.05 10.74
C ALA A 137 -12.64 -12.99 11.12
N ASP A 138 -13.08 -12.19 10.16
CA ASP A 138 -14.28 -11.35 10.29
C ASP A 138 -15.56 -12.18 10.02
N GLY A 139 -16.73 -11.56 10.19
CA GLY A 139 -18.03 -12.20 9.93
C GLY A 139 -18.24 -12.64 8.47
N ASN A 140 -17.40 -12.19 7.54
CA ASN A 140 -17.43 -12.51 6.11
C ASN A 140 -16.32 -13.50 5.70
N GLY A 141 -15.54 -14.02 6.66
CA GLY A 141 -14.43 -14.94 6.42
C GLY A 141 -13.12 -14.28 5.94
N ASN A 142 -13.03 -12.94 5.91
CA ASN A 142 -11.77 -12.25 5.61
C ASN A 142 -10.83 -12.28 6.81
N LEU A 143 -9.53 -12.30 6.54
CA LEU A 143 -8.52 -12.22 7.59
C LEU A 143 -8.27 -10.77 8.01
N LEU A 144 -8.50 -10.51 9.29
CA LEU A 144 -8.08 -9.32 10.03
C LEU A 144 -6.70 -9.56 10.63
N TRP A 145 -5.82 -8.57 10.53
CA TRP A 145 -4.43 -8.62 10.96
C TRP A 145 -4.18 -7.63 12.08
N SER A 146 -3.45 -8.04 13.11
CA SER A 146 -3.07 -7.19 14.23
C SER A 146 -1.69 -7.57 14.78
N ARG A 147 -1.09 -6.65 15.56
CA ARG A 147 0.18 -6.89 16.24
C ARG A 147 0.03 -8.04 17.24
N ARG A 148 1.09 -8.85 17.40
CA ARG A 148 1.08 -10.00 18.33
C ARG A 148 0.83 -9.63 19.79
N VAL A 149 1.29 -8.44 20.20
CA VAL A 149 1.06 -7.86 21.52
C VAL A 149 0.15 -6.66 21.31
N TRP A 150 -1.14 -6.86 21.53
CA TRP A 150 -2.15 -5.80 21.50
C TRP A 150 -2.10 -5.05 22.83
N PRO A 151 -2.11 -3.69 22.88
CA PRO A 151 -2.10 -2.94 24.13
C PRO A 151 -3.24 -3.29 25.10
N GLY A 152 -4.36 -3.82 24.60
CA GLY A 152 -5.47 -4.32 25.41
C GLY A 152 -5.33 -5.77 25.92
N HIS A 153 -4.19 -6.43 25.68
CA HIS A 153 -3.93 -7.79 26.16
C HIS A 153 -2.65 -7.81 26.98
N LEU A 154 -2.79 -7.56 28.30
CA LEU A 154 -1.72 -7.80 29.25
C LEU A 154 -1.31 -9.29 29.17
N PRO A 155 0.00 -9.61 29.13
CA PRO A 155 0.47 -10.98 29.11
C PRO A 155 0.32 -11.57 30.52
N GLY A 156 -0.86 -12.11 30.82
CA GLY A 156 -1.16 -12.58 32.17
C GLY A 156 -2.47 -13.33 32.33
N ASN A 157 -2.93 -14.08 31.33
CA ASN A 157 -3.65 -15.34 31.56
C ASN A 157 -3.90 -16.03 30.22
N SER A 158 -3.19 -17.13 29.98
CA SER A 158 -3.56 -18.06 28.92
C SER A 158 -4.77 -18.84 29.40
N THR A 159 -5.97 -18.29 29.14
CA THR A 159 -7.17 -19.11 29.07
C THR A 159 -8.08 -18.50 28.03
N ALA A 160 -8.38 -19.31 27.02
CA ALA A 160 -9.29 -19.04 25.92
C ALA A 160 -10.39 -18.01 26.24
N LEU A 161 -10.27 -16.80 25.67
CA LEU A 161 -11.41 -15.90 25.58
C LEU A 161 -12.04 -16.09 24.20
N ASP A 162 -13.12 -16.86 24.27
CA ASP A 162 -14.12 -17.14 23.26
C ASP A 162 -14.61 -15.83 22.61
N LEU A 163 -14.40 -15.69 21.30
CA LEU A 163 -14.83 -14.54 20.50
C LEU A 163 -16.34 -14.57 20.14
N ARG A 164 -17.16 -15.33 20.87
CA ARG A 164 -18.62 -15.44 20.67
C ARG A 164 -19.45 -14.37 21.37
N LYS A 165 -18.98 -13.12 21.46
CA LYS A 165 -19.81 -12.00 21.97
C LYS A 165 -19.57 -10.69 21.23
N ILE A 166 -19.86 -10.68 19.93
CA ILE A 166 -20.25 -9.44 19.24
C ILE A 166 -21.47 -9.79 18.37
N GLN A 167 -22.62 -10.00 19.04
CA GLN A 167 -23.93 -9.95 18.42
C GLN A 167 -24.97 -9.66 19.50
N THR A 168 -25.31 -8.37 19.66
CA THR A 168 -26.58 -7.74 20.10
C THR A 168 -26.24 -6.38 20.72
N ASP A 169 -26.43 -5.29 19.96
CA ASP A 169 -27.65 -4.47 20.00
C ASP A 169 -27.79 -3.68 18.69
#